data_AF-A0A957FPD9-F1
#
_entry.id   AF-A0A957FPD9-F1
#
_cell.length_a   1.000
_cell.length_b   1.000
_cell.length_c   1.000
_cell.angle_alpha   90.00
_cell.angle_beta   90.00
_cell.angle_gamma   90.00
#
_symmetry.space_group_name_H-M   'P 1'
#
loop_
_entity.id
_entity.type
_entity.pdbx_description
1 polymer ?
#
loop_
_entity_poly.entity_id
_entity_poly.type
_entity_poly.pdbx_seq_one_letter_code
_entity_poly.pdbx_strand_id
1 'polypeptide(L)'
;LSNGRINLSTSTLYEALARLLDQGLVARMMATDQDGADNHPGRPRKFYQLTHTGQQVLNAELARLYGLVTVAQQRLGVSGNH
;
A
#
# COMPACT_ATOMS: atom_id res chain seq x y z
N LEU A 1 -3.99 4.52 8.07
CA LEU A 1 -4.55 3.63 7.02
C LEU A 1 -4.58 2.14 7.40
N SER A 2 -4.22 1.75 8.62
CA SER A 2 -4.67 0.49 9.22
C SER A 2 -4.82 0.74 10.71
N ASN A 3 -6.04 0.76 11.27
CA ASN A 3 -6.28 0.91 12.72
C ASN A 3 -5.79 -0.34 13.49
N GLY A 4 -4.52 -0.74 13.36
CA GLY A 4 -3.97 -1.98 13.92
C GLY A 4 -4.55 -3.28 13.34
N ARG A 5 -5.50 -3.22 12.40
CA ARG A 5 -6.20 -4.40 11.85
C ARG A 5 -5.33 -5.29 10.96
N ILE A 6 -4.17 -4.80 10.54
CA ILE A 6 -3.24 -5.55 9.70
C ILE A 6 -1.90 -5.60 10.44
N ASN A 7 -1.58 -6.76 11.00
CA ASN A 7 -0.27 -7.04 11.57
C ASN A 7 0.55 -7.82 10.53
N LEU A 8 1.32 -7.10 9.70
CA LEU A 8 2.26 -7.73 8.78
C LEU A 8 3.54 -8.05 9.56
N SER A 9 3.97 -9.31 9.52
CA SER A 9 5.33 -9.63 9.93
C SER A 9 6.32 -8.86 9.07
N THR A 10 7.49 -8.55 9.63
CA THR A 10 8.58 -7.87 8.92
C THR A 10 8.93 -8.59 7.61
N SER A 11 8.90 -9.93 7.58
CA SER A 11 9.15 -10.72 6.38
C SER A 11 8.11 -10.48 5.29
N THR A 12 6.81 -10.57 5.61
CA THR A 12 5.72 -10.37 4.64
C THR A 12 5.70 -8.94 4.11
N LEU A 13 6.03 -7.95 4.94
CA LEU A 13 6.15 -6.56 4.49
C LEU A 13 7.26 -6.40 3.46
N TYR A 14 8.46 -6.91 3.73
CA TYR A 14 9.58 -6.77 2.81
C TYR A 14 9.41 -7.61 1.55
N GLU A 15 8.74 -8.77 1.62
CA GLU A 15 8.37 -9.54 0.43
C GLU A 15 7.36 -8.80 -0.45
N ALA A 16 6.34 -8.17 0.16
CA ALA A 16 5.39 -7.36 -0.58
C ALA A 16 6.07 -6.18 -1.26
N LEU A 17 6.97 -5.47 -0.56
CA LEU A 17 7.76 -4.38 -1.15
C LEU A 17 8.67 -4.88 -2.28
N ALA A 18 9.30 -6.05 -2.14
CA ALA A 18 10.13 -6.64 -3.19
C ALA A 18 9.33 -6.93 -4.47
N ARG A 19 8.10 -7.45 -4.33
CA ARG A 19 7.21 -7.69 -5.47
C ARG A 19 6.77 -6.38 -6.13
N LEU A 20 6.44 -5.36 -5.36
CA LEU A 20 6.06 -4.04 -5.90
C LEU A 20 7.23 -3.37 -6.64
N LEU A 21 8.47 -3.57 -6.18
CA LEU A 21 9.68 -3.11 -6.88
C LEU A 21 9.89 -3.87 -8.19
N ASP A 22 9.76 -5.20 -8.16
CA ASP A 22 9.91 -6.06 -9.34
C ASP A 22 8.88 -5.73 -10.43
N GLN A 23 7.66 -5.40 -10.02
CA GLN A 23 6.58 -4.93 -10.90
C GLN A 23 6.74 -3.47 -11.34
N GLY A 24 7.75 -2.75 -10.85
CA GLY A 24 7.97 -1.34 -11.17
C GLY A 24 6.89 -0.39 -10.65
N LEU A 25 6.09 -0.80 -9.66
CA LEU A 25 5.01 0.00 -9.07
C LEU A 25 5.53 0.96 -8.01
N VAL A 26 6.63 0.61 -7.35
CA VAL A 26 7.36 1.50 -6.44
C VAL A 26 8.82 1.59 -6.86
N ALA A 27 9.45 2.69 -6.49
CA ALA A 27 10.88 2.91 -6.64
C ALA A 27 11.50 3.22 -5.28
N ARG A 28 12.74 2.81 -5.08
CA ARG A 28 13.50 3.14 -3.88
C ARG A 28 13.97 4.59 -3.97
N MET A 29 13.69 5.38 -2.94
CA MET A 29 14.22 6.73 -2.82
C MET A 29 15.65 6.63 -2.26
N MET A 30 16.58 7.33 -2.90
CA MET A 30 17.91 7.52 -2.33
C MET A 30 17.72 8.34 -1.06
N ALA A 31 18.18 7.81 0.08
CA ALA A 31 18.19 8.59 1.31
C ALA A 31 19.10 9.78 1.06
N THR A 32 18.55 10.98 1.10
CA THR A 32 19.35 12.20 1.10
C THR A 32 19.93 12.34 2.50
N ASP A 33 21.08 13.01 2.66
CA ASP A 33 21.71 13.22 3.97
C ASP A 33 20.75 13.84 5.01
N GLN A 34 19.69 14.51 4.55
CA GLN A 34 18.59 15.04 5.37
C GLN A 34 17.61 13.99 5.90
N ASP A 35 17.45 12.84 5.23
CA ASP A 35 16.59 11.73 5.67
C ASP A 35 17.25 10.89 6.79
N GLY A 36 18.56 11.09 7.01
CA GLY A 36 19.37 10.44 8.03
C GLY A 36 19.51 11.21 9.36
N ALA A 37 18.89 12.38 9.48
CA ALA A 37 18.96 13.22 10.68
C ALA A 37 18.01 12.79 11.81
N ASP A 38 17.27 11.68 11.65
CA ASP A 38 16.62 11.01 12.77
C ASP A 38 17.69 10.30 13.60
N ASN A 39 18.02 10.89 14.76
CA ASN A 39 18.99 10.47 15.78
C ASN A 39 18.70 9.08 16.41
N HIS A 40 18.41 8.06 15.61
CA HIS A 40 18.26 6.68 16.06
C HIS A 40 19.52 5.88 15.70
N PRO A 41 20.22 5.29 16.68
CA PRO A 41 21.35 4.41 16.41
C PRO A 41 20.81 3.10 15.82
N GLY A 42 20.64 3.07 14.50
CA GLY A 42 19.98 1.96 13.82
C GLY A 42 20.13 2.00 12.31
N ARG A 43 19.97 0.81 11.70
CA ARG A 43 20.08 0.55 10.25
C ARG A 43 19.30 1.61 9.44
N PRO A 44 19.86 2.14 8.34
CA PRO A 44 19.22 3.20 7.57
C PRO A 44 17.81 2.78 7.11
N ARG A 45 16.83 3.65 7.34
CA ARG A 45 15.45 3.45 6.87
C ARG A 45 15.44 3.45 5.34
N LYS A 46 14.67 2.54 4.75
CA LYS A 46 14.49 2.46 3.30
C LYS A 46 13.18 3.15 2.94
N PHE A 47 13.26 4.25 2.20
CA PHE A 47 12.10 4.95 1.68
C PHE A 47 11.73 4.46 0.28
N TYR A 48 10.44 4.39 0.02
CA TYR A 48 9.87 3.96 -1.26
C TYR A 48 8.81 4.96 -1.69
N GLN A 49 8.77 5.25 -2.99
CA GLN A 49 7.78 6.13 -3.60
C GLN A 49 7.04 5.38 -4.70
N LEU A 50 5.76 5.70 -4.91
CA LEU A 50 5.01 5.19 -6.06
C LEU A 50 5.60 5.73 -7.36
N THR A 51 5.77 4.86 -8.34
CA THR A 51 6.07 5.29 -9.72
C THR A 51 4.80 5.82 -10.38
N HIS A 52 4.93 6.43 -11.57
CA HIS A 52 3.77 6.83 -12.35
C HIS A 52 2.84 5.64 -12.65
N THR A 53 3.42 4.52 -13.09
CA THR A 53 2.70 3.25 -13.29
C THR A 53 2.05 2.76 -12.00
N GLY A 54 2.76 2.84 -10.88
CA GLY A 54 2.24 2.51 -9.56
C GLY A 54 1.01 3.32 -9.17
N GLN A 55 1.00 4.62 -9.46
CA GLN A 55 -0.15 5.49 -9.21
C GLN A 55 -1.35 5.11 -10.09
N GLN A 56 -1.12 4.80 -11.37
CA GLN A 56 -2.18 4.34 -12.28
C GLN A 56 -2.80 3.03 -11.81
N VAL A 57 -1.97 2.06 -11.42
CA VAL A 57 -2.42 0.76 -10.90
C VAL A 57 -3.18 0.94 -9.59
N LEU A 58 -2.69 1.78 -8.67
CA LEU A 58 -3.39 2.09 -7.42
C LEU A 58 -4.78 2.68 -7.69
N ASN A 59 -4.89 3.64 -8.61
CA ASN A 59 -6.17 4.25 -8.96
C ASN A 59 -7.14 3.22 -9.57
N ALA A 60 -6.65 2.33 -10.43
CA ALA A 60 -7.46 1.25 -11.01
C ALA A 60 -7.96 0.29 -9.93
N GLU A 61 -7.11 -0.11 -8.98
CA GLU A 61 -7.52 -1.02 -7.90
C GLU A 61 -8.51 -0.34 -6.93
N LEU A 62 -8.32 0.95 -6.64
CA LEU A 62 -9.31 1.70 -5.86
C LEU A 62 -10.67 1.73 -6.57
N ALA A 63 -10.71 2.05 -7.87
CA ALA A 63 -11.94 2.04 -8.64
C ALA A 63 -12.62 0.66 -8.63
N ARG A 64 -11.82 -0.41 -8.77
CA ARG A 64 -12.30 -1.80 -8.70
C ARG A 64 -12.90 -2.12 -7.33
N LEU A 65 -12.20 -1.78 -6.24
CA LEU A 65 -12.67 -2.03 -4.88
C LEU A 65 -13.94 -1.23 -4.56
N TYR A 66 -14.02 0.03 -4.98
CA TYR A 66 -15.25 0.83 -4.85
C TYR A 66 -16.41 0.18 -5.58
N GLY A 67 -16.22 -0.26 -6.82
CA GLY A 67 -17.24 -0.97 -7.58
C GLY A 67 -17.72 -2.23 -6.88
N LEU A 68 -16.79 -3.04 -6.34
CA LEU A 68 -17.13 -4.25 -5.59
C LEU A 68 -17.94 -3.92 -4.32
N VAL A 69 -17.55 -2.89 -3.57
CA VAL A 69 -18.29 -2.46 -2.38
C VAL A 69 -19.68 -1.96 -2.75
N THR A 70 -19.83 -1.17 -3.82
CA THR A 70 -21.14 -0.70 -4.30
C THR A 70 -22.05 -1.87 -4.67
N VAL A 71 -21.55 -2.85 -5.42
CA VAL A 71 -22.33 -4.05 -5.77
C VAL A 71 -22.69 -4.86 -4.51
N ALA A 72 -21.75 -5.02 -3.57
CA ALA A 72 -22.01 -5.72 -2.32
C ALA A 72 -23.09 -5.00 -1.49
N GLN A 73 -23.03 -3.67 -1.39
CA GLN A 73 -24.03 -2.86 -0.70
C GLN A 73 -25.42 -2.97 -1.35
N GLN A 74 -25.50 -2.95 -2.69
CA GLN A 74 -26.77 -3.17 -3.39
C GLN A 74 -27.35 -4.55 -3.08
N ARG A 75 -26.54 -5.60 -3.10
CA ARG A 75 -27.00 -6.96 -2.81
C ARG A 75 -27.40 -7.14 -1.34
N LEU A 76 -26.59 -6.64 -0.41
CA LEU A 76 -26.87 -6.72 1.03
C LEU A 76 -28.05 -5.83 1.45
N GLY A 77 -28.21 -4.65 0.82
CA GLY A 77 -29.34 -3.76 1.04
C GLY A 77 -30.65 -4.31 0.49
N VAL A 78 -30.62 -5.13 -0.57
CA VAL A 78 -31.77 -5.89 -1.07
C VAL A 78 -32.10 -7.09 -0.16
N SER A 79 -31.12 -7.68 0.52
CA SER A 79 -31.33 -8.79 1.46
C SER A 79 -31.76 -8.38 2.88
N GLY A 80 -31.89 -7.08 3.17
CA GLY A 80 -32.29 -6.57 4.48
C GLY A 80 -33.75 -6.10 4.60
N ASN A 81 -34.57 -6.33 3.57
CA ASN A 81 -35.94 -5.82 3.55
C ASN A 81 -36.95 -6.86 3.05
N HIS A 82 -36.93 -8.09 3.56
CA HIS A 82 -38.02 -9.08 3.47
C HIS A 82 -38.17 -9.79 4.82
#